data_AF-A0A485KQP2-F1
#
_entry.id   AF-A0A485KQP2-F1
#
_cell.length_a   1.000
_cell.length_b   1.000
_cell.length_c   1.000
_cell.angle_alpha   90.00
_cell.angle_beta   90.00
_cell.angle_gamma   90.00
#
_symmetry.space_group_name_H-M   'P 1'
#
loop_
_entity.id
_entity.type
_entity.pdbx_description
1 polymer ?
#
loop_
_entity_poly.entity_id
_entity_poly.type
_entity_poly.pdbx_seq_one_letter_code
_entity_poly.pdbx_strand_id
1 'polypeptide(L)'
;MKSTTEYLTFALGLFCVFLVAVDIVGNNWELNNFVGDAKHLFTPLLNINSTDELLTRFSFPMDTSPLSTSEVGRWMVQTIVDQVHDDSRNVYHLTKGQHLIQNPTNDVCGALAKTYCLSNVTAGSVLRLGTVQDQITFNRGNTLTHLFDSTMTDPQATPGNNVTMLSAMGYVPGRVGFSQRPCKYRRLGKR
;
A
#
# COMPACT_ATOMS: atom_id res chain seq x y z
N MET A 1 -16.49 -24.91 52.36
CA MET A 1 -16.48 -23.43 52.44
C MET A 1 -15.20 -22.98 51.76
N LYS A 2 -15.28 -22.39 50.56
CA LYS A 2 -14.06 -21.90 49.88
C LYS A 2 -13.47 -20.76 50.70
N SER A 3 -12.16 -20.80 50.93
CA SER A 3 -11.46 -19.79 51.73
C SER A 3 -11.55 -18.44 51.03
N THR A 4 -11.67 -17.35 51.79
CA THR A 4 -11.64 -15.95 51.28
C THR A 4 -10.43 -15.68 50.38
N THR A 5 -9.32 -16.37 50.62
CA THR A 5 -8.13 -16.34 49.74
C THR A 5 -8.41 -16.87 48.34
N GLU A 6 -9.16 -17.96 48.17
CA GLU A 6 -9.45 -18.53 46.84
C GLU A 6 -10.32 -17.61 45.96
N TYR A 7 -11.26 -16.90 46.57
CA TYR A 7 -12.06 -15.90 45.85
C TYR A 7 -11.22 -14.70 45.40
N LEU A 8 -10.25 -14.30 46.22
CA LEU A 8 -9.31 -13.22 45.91
C LEU A 8 -8.39 -13.61 44.75
N THR A 9 -7.83 -14.82 44.76
CA THR A 9 -6.97 -15.31 43.67
C THR A 9 -7.74 -15.44 42.37
N PHE A 10 -8.99 -15.92 42.43
CA PHE A 10 -9.85 -16.04 41.25
C PHE A 10 -10.20 -14.67 40.67
N ALA A 11 -10.55 -13.69 41.51
CA ALA A 11 -10.86 -12.33 41.07
C ALA A 11 -9.64 -11.63 40.44
N LEU A 12 -8.46 -11.78 41.04
CA LEU A 12 -7.21 -11.26 40.49
C LEU A 12 -6.85 -11.91 39.15
N GLY A 13 -7.03 -13.23 39.02
CA GLY A 13 -6.82 -13.93 37.76
C GLY A 13 -7.74 -13.41 36.65
N LEU A 14 -9.03 -13.21 36.96
CA LEU A 14 -10.02 -12.71 36.01
C LEU A 14 -9.73 -11.25 35.59
N PHE A 15 -9.27 -10.44 36.54
CA PHE A 15 -8.84 -9.06 36.27
C PHE A 15 -7.58 -9.02 35.39
N CYS A 16 -6.59 -9.88 35.64
CA CYS A 16 -5.41 -10.00 34.78
C CYS A 16 -5.78 -10.44 33.36
N VAL A 17 -6.66 -11.43 33.20
CA VAL A 17 -7.15 -11.85 31.87
C VAL A 17 -7.87 -10.71 31.15
N PHE A 18 -8.69 -9.94 31.86
CA PHE A 18 -9.35 -8.76 31.31
C PHE A 18 -8.33 -7.69 30.86
N LEU A 19 -7.33 -7.38 31.69
CA LEU A 19 -6.28 -6.43 31.33
C LEU A 19 -5.46 -6.89 30.11
N VAL A 20 -5.16 -8.19 30.00
CA VAL A 20 -4.48 -8.76 28.82
C VAL A 20 -5.36 -8.66 27.57
N ALA A 21 -6.67 -8.90 27.68
CA ALA A 21 -7.59 -8.74 26.55
C ALA A 21 -7.68 -7.26 26.10
N VAL A 22 -7.72 -6.33 27.05
CA VAL A 22 -7.66 -4.89 26.78
C VAL A 22 -6.32 -4.49 26.16
N ASP A 23 -5.21 -5.08 26.60
CA ASP A 23 -3.90 -4.85 26.01
C ASP A 23 -3.85 -5.35 24.55
N ILE A 24 -4.31 -6.57 24.27
CA ILE A 24 -4.34 -7.13 22.91
C ILE A 24 -5.22 -6.30 21.96
N VAL A 25 -6.35 -5.76 22.41
CA VAL A 25 -7.27 -4.98 21.56
C VAL A 25 -6.86 -3.50 21.49
N GLY A 26 -6.45 -2.94 22.62
CA GLY A 26 -6.14 -1.52 22.79
C GLY A 26 -4.74 -1.15 22.34
N ASN A 27 -3.72 -1.96 22.61
CA ASN A 27 -2.35 -1.71 22.13
C ASN A 27 -2.16 -2.12 20.66
N ASN A 28 -3.08 -2.88 20.07
CA ASN A 28 -3.15 -3.05 18.61
C ASN A 28 -3.84 -1.86 17.90
N TRP A 29 -3.98 -0.71 18.56
CA TRP A 29 -4.46 0.54 17.97
C TRP A 29 -3.78 0.86 16.65
N GLU A 30 -2.47 0.59 16.53
CA GLU A 30 -1.75 0.75 15.26
C GLU A 30 -2.33 -0.14 14.16
N LEU A 31 -2.59 -1.43 14.43
CA LEU A 31 -3.18 -2.35 13.46
C LEU A 31 -4.59 -1.91 13.04
N ASN A 32 -5.41 -1.50 14.01
CA ASN A 32 -6.76 -1.00 13.70
C ASN A 32 -6.68 0.30 12.88
N ASN A 33 -5.73 1.18 13.18
CA ASN A 33 -5.48 2.38 12.39
C ASN A 33 -4.97 2.03 10.98
N PHE A 34 -4.08 1.03 10.84
CA PHE A 34 -3.59 0.55 9.53
C PHE A 34 -4.71 -0.05 8.66
N VAL A 35 -5.67 -0.75 9.25
CA VAL A 35 -6.83 -1.28 8.53
C VAL A 35 -7.85 -0.19 8.22
N GLY A 36 -8.08 0.74 9.15
CA GLY A 36 -8.97 1.89 8.97
C GLY A 36 -8.49 2.83 7.87
N ASP A 37 -7.22 3.21 7.89
CA ASP A 37 -6.61 4.12 6.92
C ASP A 37 -6.55 3.50 5.51
N ALA A 38 -6.53 2.17 5.38
CA ALA A 38 -6.63 1.51 4.08
C ALA A 38 -7.96 1.82 3.36
N LYS A 39 -9.05 2.06 4.12
CA LYS A 39 -10.36 2.41 3.54
C LYS A 39 -10.39 3.81 2.91
N HIS A 40 -9.43 4.67 3.21
CA HIS A 40 -9.28 5.95 2.50
C HIS A 40 -8.92 5.76 1.02
N LEU A 41 -8.24 4.66 0.66
CA LEU A 41 -7.99 4.29 -0.73
C LEU A 41 -9.28 3.89 -1.46
N PHE A 42 -10.19 3.19 -0.78
CA PHE A 42 -11.41 2.65 -1.39
C PHE A 42 -12.54 3.66 -1.51
N THR A 43 -12.61 4.63 -0.60
CA THR A 43 -13.63 5.68 -0.63
C THR A 43 -13.80 6.34 -2.01
N PRO A 44 -12.74 6.76 -2.73
CA PRO A 44 -12.87 7.31 -4.07
C PRO A 44 -13.20 6.28 -5.17
N LEU A 45 -13.01 4.99 -4.91
CA LEU A 45 -13.19 3.87 -5.85
C LEU A 45 -14.56 3.19 -5.71
N LEU A 46 -15.32 3.44 -4.64
CA LEU A 46 -16.63 2.82 -4.34
C LEU A 46 -17.70 2.90 -5.43
N ASN A 47 -17.57 3.83 -6.38
CA ASN A 47 -18.52 4.00 -7.48
C ASN A 47 -17.91 3.64 -8.83
N ILE A 48 -16.74 3.01 -8.87
CA ILE A 48 -15.97 2.70 -10.08
C ILE A 48 -15.94 1.20 -10.24
N ASN A 49 -16.50 0.67 -11.33
CA ASN A 49 -16.61 -0.78 -11.53
C ASN A 49 -15.54 -1.35 -12.47
N SER A 50 -14.77 -0.49 -13.14
CA SER A 50 -13.71 -0.94 -14.05
C SER A 50 -12.54 0.03 -14.13
N THR A 51 -11.41 -0.48 -14.60
CA THR A 51 -10.23 0.33 -14.91
C THR A 51 -10.51 1.39 -15.98
N ASP A 52 -11.41 1.14 -16.92
CA ASP A 52 -11.80 2.13 -17.94
C ASP A 52 -12.60 3.27 -17.31
N GLU A 53 -13.54 2.96 -16.41
CA GLU A 53 -14.29 3.97 -15.69
C GLU A 53 -13.37 4.81 -14.78
N LEU A 54 -12.33 4.18 -14.20
CA LEU A 54 -11.28 4.88 -13.46
C LEU A 54 -10.57 5.94 -14.32
N LEU A 55 -10.20 5.59 -15.56
CA LEU A 55 -9.55 6.50 -16.52
C LEU A 55 -10.45 7.65 -16.96
N THR A 56 -11.78 7.48 -16.96
CA THR A 56 -12.72 8.57 -17.25
C THR A 56 -12.96 9.50 -16.06
N ARG A 57 -12.86 8.98 -14.83
CA ARG A 57 -13.19 9.73 -13.61
C ARG A 57 -11.98 10.38 -12.95
N PHE A 58 -10.78 9.92 -13.25
CA PHE A 58 -9.52 10.43 -12.70
C PHE A 58 -8.61 10.90 -13.83
N SER A 59 -7.95 12.03 -13.61
CA SER A 59 -6.88 12.49 -14.49
C SER A 59 -5.56 11.87 -14.04
N PHE A 60 -4.84 11.27 -14.99
CA PHE A 60 -3.53 10.66 -14.77
C PHE A 60 -2.45 11.41 -15.57
N PRO A 61 -1.20 11.45 -15.08
CA PRO A 61 -0.05 11.84 -15.89
C PRO A 61 0.21 10.80 -16.98
N MET A 62 0.77 11.20 -18.13
CA MET A 62 1.01 10.31 -19.27
C MET A 62 1.73 9.01 -18.89
N ASP A 63 2.80 9.10 -18.09
CA ASP A 63 3.66 7.95 -17.79
C ASP A 63 3.25 7.18 -16.52
N THR A 64 2.19 7.60 -15.82
CA THR A 64 1.75 6.98 -14.55
C THR A 64 0.25 6.74 -14.53
N SER A 65 -0.29 6.28 -15.65
CA SER A 65 -1.68 5.88 -15.81
C SER A 65 -1.81 4.36 -15.79
N PRO A 66 -3.01 3.81 -15.49
CA PRO A 66 -3.27 2.38 -15.66
C PRO A 66 -2.85 1.84 -17.04
N LEU A 67 -2.98 2.66 -18.10
CA LEU A 67 -2.60 2.29 -19.47
C LEU A 67 -1.10 2.22 -19.71
N SER A 68 -0.28 2.90 -18.92
CA SER A 68 1.18 2.89 -19.04
C SER A 68 1.85 1.81 -18.15
N THR A 69 1.05 0.97 -17.49
CA THR A 69 1.54 -0.15 -16.67
C THR A 69 1.62 -1.46 -17.44
N SER A 70 2.36 -2.44 -16.90
CA SER A 70 2.38 -3.80 -17.46
C SER A 70 0.99 -4.44 -17.44
N GLU A 71 0.76 -5.49 -18.23
CA GLU A 71 -0.50 -6.26 -18.20
C GLU A 71 -0.81 -6.80 -16.78
N VAL A 72 0.21 -7.18 -16.02
CA VAL A 72 0.07 -7.59 -14.62
C VAL A 72 -0.24 -6.39 -13.71
N GLY A 73 0.26 -5.19 -14.03
CA GLY A 73 -0.14 -3.93 -13.39
C GLY A 73 -1.60 -3.59 -13.63
N ARG A 74 -2.05 -3.66 -14.88
CA ARG A 74 -3.47 -3.51 -15.22
C ARG A 74 -4.35 -4.52 -14.50
N TRP A 75 -3.93 -5.77 -14.46
CA TRP A 75 -4.64 -6.80 -13.68
C TRP A 75 -4.70 -6.44 -12.19
N MET A 76 -3.61 -5.95 -11.58
CA MET A 76 -3.64 -5.51 -10.17
C MET A 76 -4.52 -4.28 -9.93
N VAL A 77 -4.55 -3.30 -10.85
CA VAL A 77 -5.51 -2.17 -10.80
C VAL A 77 -6.93 -2.72 -10.76
N GLN A 78 -7.25 -3.63 -11.69
CA GLN A 78 -8.57 -4.21 -11.79
C GLN A 78 -8.93 -5.02 -10.55
N THR A 79 -8.01 -5.83 -10.03
CA THR A 79 -8.20 -6.57 -8.78
C THR A 79 -8.52 -5.65 -7.60
N ILE A 80 -7.86 -4.49 -7.50
CA ILE A 80 -8.18 -3.51 -6.45
C ILE A 80 -9.59 -2.92 -6.63
N VAL A 81 -9.97 -2.61 -7.88
CA VAL A 81 -11.33 -2.13 -8.20
C VAL A 81 -12.38 -3.20 -7.86
N ASP A 82 -12.12 -4.46 -8.20
CA ASP A 82 -13.02 -5.58 -7.91
C ASP A 82 -13.12 -5.80 -6.39
N GLN A 83 -12.01 -5.76 -5.67
CA GLN A 83 -11.96 -5.94 -4.21
C GLN A 83 -12.70 -4.84 -3.43
N VAL A 84 -12.80 -3.62 -3.96
CA VAL A 84 -13.62 -2.55 -3.33
C VAL A 84 -15.09 -2.96 -3.23
N HIS A 85 -15.55 -3.80 -4.17
CA HIS A 85 -16.95 -4.24 -4.29
C HIS A 85 -17.15 -5.67 -3.78
N ASP A 86 -16.07 -6.36 -3.42
CA ASP A 86 -16.12 -7.71 -2.87
C ASP A 86 -16.42 -7.64 -1.37
N ASP A 87 -17.63 -8.05 -0.99
CA ASP A 87 -18.04 -8.19 0.42
C ASP A 87 -17.57 -9.52 1.03
N SER A 88 -16.82 -10.33 0.27
CA SER A 88 -16.21 -11.53 0.82
C SER A 88 -15.13 -11.14 1.84
N ARG A 89 -15.30 -11.59 3.09
CA ARG A 89 -14.40 -11.28 4.22
C ARG A 89 -13.03 -11.98 4.13
N ASN A 90 -12.58 -12.31 2.92
CA ASN A 90 -11.38 -13.11 2.66
C ASN A 90 -10.14 -12.27 2.33
N VAL A 91 -10.31 -10.95 2.15
CA VAL A 91 -9.22 -10.04 1.81
C VAL A 91 -9.02 -9.04 2.94
N TYR A 92 -7.77 -8.92 3.40
CA TYR A 92 -7.36 -7.91 4.38
C TYR A 92 -6.61 -6.80 3.66
N HIS A 93 -6.99 -5.55 3.96
CA HIS A 93 -6.35 -4.37 3.40
C HIS A 93 -5.53 -3.68 4.48
N LEU A 94 -4.25 -3.49 4.18
CA LEU A 94 -3.29 -2.86 5.08
C LEU A 94 -2.73 -1.63 4.38
N THR A 95 -2.73 -0.48 5.06
CA THR A 95 -2.00 0.69 4.59
C THR A 95 -0.61 0.74 5.21
N LYS A 96 0.33 1.39 4.54
CA LYS A 96 1.67 1.67 5.07
C LYS A 96 1.68 3.02 5.79
N GLY A 97 0.77 3.22 6.73
CA GLY A 97 0.71 4.34 7.70
C GLY A 97 1.20 5.71 7.21
N GLN A 98 1.78 6.47 8.15
CA GLN A 98 2.44 7.74 7.86
C GLN A 98 3.94 7.53 7.67
N HIS A 99 4.54 8.33 6.80
CA HIS A 99 5.95 8.19 6.43
C HIS A 99 6.63 9.54 6.43
N LEU A 100 7.69 9.69 7.24
CA LEU A 100 8.44 10.94 7.35
C LEU A 100 9.40 11.10 6.17
N ILE A 101 9.20 12.15 5.38
CA ILE A 101 10.10 12.52 4.27
C ILE A 101 11.28 13.28 4.84
N GLN A 102 12.45 12.65 4.88
CA GLN A 102 13.68 13.24 5.39
C GLN A 102 14.65 13.66 4.26
N ASN A 103 14.61 12.99 3.12
CA ASN A 103 15.48 13.24 1.98
C ASN A 103 14.77 12.89 0.65
N PRO A 104 15.31 13.33 -0.52
CA PRO A 104 14.71 13.05 -1.82
C PRO A 104 14.62 11.54 -2.15
N THR A 105 15.52 10.74 -1.60
CA THR A 105 15.52 9.27 -1.74
C THR A 105 14.36 8.61 -1.01
N ASN A 106 13.78 9.29 -0.02
CA ASN A 106 12.66 8.84 0.80
C ASN A 106 11.37 9.65 0.52
N ASP A 107 11.39 10.46 -0.55
CA ASP A 107 10.26 11.28 -0.98
C ASP A 107 9.26 10.43 -1.77
N VAL A 108 8.30 9.88 -1.02
CA VAL A 108 7.16 9.14 -1.59
C VAL A 108 6.12 10.10 -2.21
N CYS A 109 6.13 11.38 -1.85
CA CYS A 109 5.21 12.39 -2.37
C CYS A 109 5.61 12.89 -3.76
N GLY A 110 6.88 12.78 -4.15
CA GLY A 110 7.36 13.05 -5.51
C GLY A 110 6.66 12.20 -6.59
N ALA A 111 6.10 11.04 -6.21
CA ALA A 111 5.26 10.23 -7.11
C ALA A 111 3.90 10.90 -7.41
N LEU A 112 3.38 11.73 -6.49
CA LEU A 112 2.10 12.45 -6.62
C LEU A 112 2.26 13.83 -7.28
N ALA A 113 3.42 14.47 -7.08
CA ALA A 113 3.77 15.75 -7.68
C ALA A 113 4.15 15.59 -9.17
N LYS A 114 3.14 15.41 -10.02
CA LYS A 114 3.29 15.22 -11.46
C LYS A 114 2.51 16.27 -12.25
N THR A 115 2.80 16.34 -13.55
CA THR A 115 2.04 17.16 -14.50
C THR A 115 0.83 16.36 -14.98
N TYR A 116 -0.36 16.89 -14.74
CA TYR A 116 -1.62 16.26 -15.14
C TYR A 116 -2.20 16.98 -16.35
N CYS A 117 -2.53 16.23 -17.40
CA CYS A 117 -3.25 16.77 -18.55
C CYS A 117 -4.73 16.91 -18.17
N LEU A 118 -5.19 18.15 -18.05
CA LEU A 118 -6.56 18.47 -17.65
C LEU A 118 -7.31 19.03 -18.86
N SER A 119 -8.34 18.34 -19.33
CA SER A 119 -9.27 18.85 -20.33
C SER A 119 -10.48 19.48 -19.62
N ASN A 120 -10.88 20.69 -20.05
CA ASN A 120 -12.12 21.36 -19.63
C ASN A 120 -12.32 21.59 -18.11
N VAL A 121 -11.32 22.15 -17.42
CA VAL A 121 -11.42 22.43 -15.98
C VAL A 121 -11.72 23.91 -15.72
N THR A 122 -12.97 24.20 -15.34
CA THR A 122 -13.40 25.54 -14.89
C THR A 122 -12.98 25.79 -13.44
N ALA A 123 -12.73 27.05 -13.05
CA ALA A 123 -12.43 27.40 -11.67
C ALA A 123 -13.57 26.95 -10.72
N GLY A 124 -13.22 26.23 -9.64
CA GLY A 124 -14.18 25.70 -8.66
C GLY A 124 -14.64 24.26 -8.89
N SER A 125 -14.26 23.62 -10.00
CA SER A 125 -14.55 22.20 -10.22
C SER A 125 -13.73 21.28 -9.30
N VAL A 126 -14.30 20.14 -8.93
CA VAL A 126 -13.63 19.11 -8.11
C VAL A 126 -12.78 18.26 -9.02
N LEU A 127 -11.47 18.26 -8.77
CA LEU A 127 -10.52 17.49 -9.54
C LEU A 127 -10.19 16.18 -8.84
N ARG A 128 -10.20 15.09 -9.60
CA ARG A 128 -9.81 13.75 -9.15
C ARG A 128 -8.54 13.38 -9.88
N LEU A 129 -7.46 13.26 -9.13
CA LEU A 129 -6.13 12.95 -9.65
C LEU A 129 -5.76 11.53 -9.25
N GLY A 130 -5.11 10.81 -10.15
CA GLY A 130 -4.58 9.49 -9.86
C GLY A 130 -3.15 9.36 -10.36
N THR A 131 -2.34 8.59 -9.65
CA THR A 131 -1.08 8.09 -10.17
C THR A 131 -0.98 6.60 -9.91
N VAL A 132 -0.42 5.88 -10.87
CA VAL A 132 -0.12 4.46 -10.77
C VAL A 132 1.36 4.26 -11.02
N GLN A 133 2.01 3.54 -10.11
CA GLN A 133 3.41 3.16 -10.26
C GLN A 133 3.55 1.65 -10.25
N ASP A 134 4.20 1.13 -11.29
CA ASP A 134 4.56 -0.26 -11.45
C ASP A 134 6.07 -0.40 -11.25
N GLN A 135 6.49 -1.08 -10.17
CA GLN A 135 7.91 -1.27 -9.85
C GLN A 135 8.26 -2.76 -9.83
N ILE A 136 9.21 -3.10 -10.71
CA ILE A 136 9.95 -4.36 -10.66
C ILE A 136 11.28 -4.13 -9.95
N THR A 137 11.65 -5.03 -9.07
CA THR A 137 12.99 -5.16 -8.52
C THR A 137 13.59 -6.46 -8.99
N PHE A 138 14.89 -6.62 -8.78
CA PHE A 138 15.58 -7.87 -8.95
C PHE A 138 16.04 -8.31 -7.57
N ASN A 139 15.54 -9.47 -7.12
CA ASN A 139 15.87 -10.05 -5.82
C ASN A 139 16.72 -11.30 -6.04
N ARG A 140 17.79 -11.47 -5.27
CA ARG A 140 18.61 -12.69 -5.29
C ARG A 140 18.54 -13.36 -3.92
N GLY A 141 18.03 -14.58 -3.88
CA GLY A 141 17.88 -15.35 -2.65
C GLY A 141 16.61 -15.05 -1.85
N ASN A 142 16.49 -15.71 -0.70
CA ASN A 142 15.46 -15.53 0.32
C ASN A 142 16.10 -15.63 1.72
N THR A 143 15.32 -15.43 2.78
CA THR A 143 15.84 -15.43 4.16
C THR A 143 16.64 -16.69 4.51
N LEU A 144 16.27 -17.85 3.97
CA LEU A 144 16.97 -19.12 4.21
C LEU A 144 18.28 -19.19 3.42
N THR A 145 18.30 -18.78 2.14
CA THR A 145 19.56 -18.75 1.37
C THR A 145 20.51 -17.68 1.87
N HIS A 146 20.01 -16.60 2.47
CA HIS A 146 20.87 -15.61 3.13
C HIS A 146 21.49 -16.14 4.42
N LEU A 147 20.86 -17.11 5.09
CA LEU A 147 21.39 -17.71 6.33
C LEU A 147 22.27 -18.93 6.08
N PHE A 148 22.00 -19.71 5.03
CA PHE A 148 22.63 -21.01 4.79
C PHE A 148 23.45 -21.09 3.50
N ASP A 149 23.48 -20.04 2.68
CA ASP A 149 24.11 -20.05 1.36
C ASP A 149 24.91 -18.76 1.08
N SER A 150 25.59 -18.70 -0.07
CA SER A 150 26.51 -17.63 -0.44
C SER A 150 25.83 -16.31 -0.85
N THR A 151 24.49 -16.24 -0.85
CA THR A 151 23.77 -15.06 -1.36
C THR A 151 24.09 -13.74 -0.63
N MET A 152 24.58 -13.79 0.63
CA MET A 152 25.12 -12.64 1.38
C MET A 152 26.54 -12.24 0.95
N THR A 153 27.37 -13.20 0.53
CA THR A 153 28.81 -13.01 0.25
C THR A 153 29.12 -12.84 -1.24
N ASP A 154 28.22 -13.28 -2.11
CA ASP A 154 28.37 -13.17 -3.56
C ASP A 154 28.31 -11.71 -4.02
N PRO A 155 29.05 -11.32 -5.07
CA PRO A 155 29.07 -9.94 -5.57
C PRO A 155 27.66 -9.40 -5.80
N GLN A 156 27.37 -8.22 -5.23
CA GLN A 156 26.09 -7.54 -5.41
C GLN A 156 26.06 -6.83 -6.77
N ALA A 157 24.86 -6.74 -7.36
CA ALA A 157 24.66 -5.98 -8.57
C ALA A 157 24.96 -4.49 -8.37
N THR A 158 25.63 -3.87 -9.33
CA THR A 158 25.94 -2.44 -9.32
C THR A 158 24.76 -1.65 -9.93
N PRO A 159 24.45 -0.43 -9.43
CA PRO A 159 23.44 0.42 -10.06
C PRO A 159 23.71 0.60 -11.57
N GLY A 160 22.68 0.36 -12.38
CA GLY A 160 22.77 0.44 -13.84
C GLY A 160 23.10 -0.88 -14.56
N ASN A 161 23.25 -2.00 -13.84
CA ASN A 161 23.32 -3.33 -14.47
C ASN A 161 22.03 -3.65 -15.23
N ASN A 162 22.18 -4.21 -16.43
CA ASN A 162 21.06 -4.59 -17.27
C ASN A 162 20.44 -5.93 -16.81
N VAL A 163 19.22 -6.20 -17.26
CA VAL A 163 18.44 -7.38 -16.86
C VAL A 163 19.19 -8.69 -17.15
N THR A 164 19.92 -8.77 -18.26
CA THR A 164 20.70 -9.96 -18.63
C THR A 164 21.87 -10.21 -17.68
N MET A 165 22.59 -9.18 -17.24
CA MET A 165 23.64 -9.31 -16.22
C MET A 165 23.04 -9.68 -14.86
N LEU A 166 21.92 -9.08 -14.48
CA LEU A 166 21.22 -9.40 -13.23
C LEU A 166 20.80 -10.88 -13.20
N SER A 167 20.19 -11.38 -14.27
CA SER A 167 19.82 -12.79 -14.40
C SER A 167 21.04 -13.72 -14.36
N ALA A 168 22.15 -13.35 -15.01
CA ALA A 168 23.39 -14.12 -14.97
C ALA A 168 24.02 -14.16 -13.56
N MET A 169 23.81 -13.13 -12.75
CA MET A 169 24.24 -13.06 -11.34
C MET A 169 23.27 -13.76 -10.38
N GLY A 170 22.24 -14.44 -10.90
CA GLY A 170 21.26 -15.19 -10.12
C GLY A 170 20.11 -14.34 -9.54
N TYR A 171 19.98 -13.08 -9.95
CA TYR A 171 18.84 -12.27 -9.56
C TYR A 171 17.60 -12.66 -10.37
N VAL A 172 16.48 -12.80 -9.66
CA VAL A 172 15.17 -13.07 -10.26
C VAL A 172 14.35 -11.79 -10.20
N PRO A 173 13.71 -11.36 -11.31
CA PRO A 173 12.78 -10.25 -11.27
C PRO A 173 11.63 -10.58 -10.32
N GLY A 174 11.41 -9.71 -9.35
CA GLY A 174 10.32 -9.76 -8.40
C GLY A 174 9.60 -8.43 -8.38
N ARG A 175 8.29 -8.43 -8.16
CA ARG A 175 7.54 -7.18 -8.00
C ARG A 175 7.70 -6.69 -6.56
N VAL A 176 8.19 -5.47 -6.39
CA VAL A 176 8.31 -4.83 -5.06
C VAL A 176 7.16 -3.91 -4.75
N GLY A 177 6.43 -3.44 -5.76
CA GLY A 177 5.36 -2.50 -5.53
C GLY A 177 4.47 -2.32 -6.74
N PHE A 178 3.17 -2.37 -6.48
CA PHE A 178 2.16 -1.74 -7.28
C PHE A 178 1.47 -0.70 -6.39
N SER A 179 1.59 0.58 -6.72
CA SER A 179 1.03 1.68 -5.92
C SER A 179 0.06 2.49 -6.75
N GLN A 180 -1.22 2.44 -6.38
CA GLN A 180 -2.26 3.33 -6.90
C GLN A 180 -2.64 4.35 -5.85
N ARG A 181 -2.66 5.63 -6.23
CA ARG A 181 -2.97 6.73 -5.31
C ARG A 181 -3.99 7.69 -5.91
N PRO A 182 -5.27 7.56 -5.53
CA PRO A 182 -6.30 8.54 -5.86
C PRO A 182 -6.27 9.71 -4.87
N CYS A 183 -6.19 10.94 -5.39
CA CYS A 183 -6.30 12.17 -4.62
C CYS A 183 -7.47 13.02 -5.12
N LYS A 184 -8.28 13.54 -4.19
CA LYS A 184 -9.35 14.48 -4.48
C LYS A 184 -8.90 15.89 -4.10
N TYR A 185 -8.79 16.78 -5.08
CA TYR A 185 -8.46 18.19 -4.87
C TYR A 185 -9.64 19.08 -5.24
N ARG A 186 -9.94 20.08 -4.40
CA ARG A 186 -10.84 21.19 -4.76
C ARG A 186 -9.97 22.40 -5.03
N ARG A 187 -10.00 22.92 -6.26
CA ARG A 187 -9.29 24.16 -6.59
C ARG A 187 -10.03 25.31 -5.90
N LEU A 188 -9.49 25.78 -4.77
CA LEU A 188 -9.95 27.03 -4.17
C LEU A 188 -9.63 28.16 -5.14
N GLY A 189 -10.67 28.76 -5.72
CA GLY A 189 -10.51 29.91 -6.60
C GLY A 189 -9.72 31.00 -5.88
N LYS A 190 -8.67 31.52 -6.54
CA LYS A 190 -8.05 32.77 -6.10
C LYS A 190 -9.14 33.86 -6.11
N ARG A 191 -9.27 34.58 -4.99
CA ARG A 191 -9.79 35.95 -5.01
C ARG A 191 -8.78 36.83 -5.74
#